data_AF-A0A940FY48-F1
#
_entry.id   AF-A0A940FY48-F1
#
_cell.length_a   1.000
_cell.length_b   1.000
_cell.length_c   1.000
_cell.angle_alpha   90.00
_cell.angle_beta   90.00
_cell.angle_gamma   90.00
#
_symmetry.space_group_name_H-M   'P 1'
#
loop_
_entity.id
_entity.type
_entity.pdbx_description
1 polymer ?
#
loop_
_entity_poly.entity_id
_entity_poly.type
_entity_poly.pdbx_seq_one_letter_code
_entity_poly.pdbx_strand_id
1 'polypeptide(L)'
;MRGADLDARLTEHVDRLGLEHPPIDLATVDYTVRDPAALNARFGHVLDYMARVELEVDRNVLELTILLPDPPEVDRHFYADVWQPQEIRHGVILDRLQVELDREPATPNLDRISLRLKILGLLAHLAPVQDVARMLYYLTGMATERSAVLAYNRLHDGLEEMGERAAADTVVAPIRRQEPGHYAFYNLSARGLWERLSGWQRWLVRRLRSISFTPVGADSREQLGDFGEVMRTLSLTYGADDLALQIGRVEQELLWAQRRGLAVPPYILHALRDAVAIAAARTPSLA
;
A
#
# COMPACT_ATOMS: atom_id res chain seq x y z
N MET A 1 -10.35 0.34 -26.50
CA MET A 1 -11.10 -0.85 -26.07
C MET A 1 -12.40 -0.38 -25.43
N ARG A 2 -13.51 -1.12 -25.53
CA ARG A 2 -14.82 -0.65 -25.03
C ARG A 2 -14.91 -0.90 -23.53
N GLY A 3 -15.54 0.02 -22.77
CA GLY A 3 -15.63 -0.04 -21.30
C GLY A 3 -16.17 -1.36 -20.73
N ALA A 4 -17.08 -2.03 -21.44
CA ALA A 4 -17.67 -3.31 -21.00
C ALA A 4 -16.66 -4.48 -20.94
N ASP A 5 -15.62 -4.48 -21.78
CA ASP A 5 -14.57 -5.51 -21.77
C ASP A 5 -13.66 -5.39 -20.54
N LEU A 6 -13.43 -4.15 -20.08
CA LEU A 6 -12.62 -3.91 -18.88
C LEU A 6 -13.38 -4.28 -17.60
N ASP A 7 -14.67 -3.98 -17.52
CA ASP A 7 -15.49 -4.29 -16.34
C ASP A 7 -15.61 -5.81 -16.13
N ALA A 8 -15.77 -6.58 -17.23
CA ALA A 8 -15.76 -8.04 -17.18
C ALA A 8 -14.41 -8.60 -16.73
N ARG A 9 -13.30 -8.09 -17.28
CA ARG A 9 -11.95 -8.49 -16.89
C ARG A 9 -11.61 -8.15 -15.44
N LEU A 10 -12.12 -7.02 -14.94
CA LEU A 10 -11.93 -6.63 -13.55
C LEU A 10 -12.66 -7.58 -12.61
N THR A 11 -13.91 -7.92 -12.93
CA THR A 11 -14.70 -8.90 -12.17
C THR A 11 -14.02 -10.27 -12.15
N GLU A 12 -13.63 -10.79 -13.32
CA GLU A 12 -12.90 -12.05 -13.44
C GLU A 12 -11.59 -12.04 -12.62
N HIS A 13 -10.88 -10.91 -12.62
CA HIS A 13 -9.65 -10.77 -11.84
C HIS A 13 -9.92 -10.85 -10.33
N VAL A 14 -10.96 -10.17 -9.83
CA VAL A 14 -11.33 -10.19 -8.41
C VAL A 14 -11.77 -11.60 -7.99
N ASP A 15 -12.63 -12.24 -8.78
CA ASP A 15 -13.11 -13.60 -8.51
C ASP A 15 -11.94 -14.58 -8.42
N ARG A 16 -11.03 -14.53 -9.41
CA ARG A 16 -9.85 -15.39 -9.44
C ARG A 16 -8.92 -15.12 -8.26
N LEU A 17 -8.70 -13.85 -7.91
CA LEU A 17 -7.86 -13.48 -6.77
C LEU A 17 -8.41 -14.07 -5.46
N GLY A 18 -9.72 -13.95 -5.23
CA GLY A 18 -10.37 -14.52 -4.04
C GLY A 18 -10.30 -16.05 -3.99
N LEU A 19 -10.43 -16.72 -5.14
CA LEU A 19 -10.39 -18.18 -5.24
C LEU A 19 -8.96 -18.76 -5.10
N GLU A 20 -8.00 -18.18 -5.82
CA GLU A 20 -6.62 -18.70 -5.87
C GLU A 20 -5.80 -18.32 -4.63
N HIS A 21 -6.14 -17.21 -3.99
CA HIS A 21 -5.39 -16.67 -2.86
C HIS A 21 -6.30 -16.29 -1.70
N PRO A 22 -7.09 -17.21 -1.10
CA PRO A 22 -7.98 -16.89 0.01
C PRO A 22 -7.21 -16.33 1.23
N PRO A 23 -7.90 -15.70 2.20
CA PRO A 23 -7.28 -15.26 3.44
C PRO A 23 -6.43 -16.36 4.08
N ILE A 24 -5.22 -16.00 4.51
CA ILE A 24 -4.25 -16.97 5.05
C ILE A 24 -4.84 -17.62 6.31
N ASP A 25 -4.85 -18.96 6.33
CA ASP A 25 -5.25 -19.71 7.51
C ASP A 25 -4.15 -19.61 8.58
N LEU A 26 -4.47 -18.99 9.72
CA LEU A 26 -3.53 -18.80 10.82
C LEU A 26 -2.96 -20.11 11.36
N ALA A 27 -3.68 -21.23 11.22
CA ALA A 27 -3.19 -22.54 11.65
C ALA A 27 -2.02 -23.05 10.78
N THR A 28 -1.81 -22.47 9.59
CA THR A 28 -0.73 -22.84 8.67
C THR A 28 0.54 -22.02 8.86
N VAL A 29 0.53 -21.04 9.77
CA VAL A 29 1.63 -20.11 9.99
C VAL A 29 2.56 -20.64 11.08
N ASP A 30 3.84 -20.81 10.74
CA ASP A 30 4.89 -21.22 11.66
C ASP A 30 5.73 -19.99 12.06
N TYR A 31 5.60 -19.61 13.32
CA TYR A 31 6.32 -18.48 13.91
C TYR A 31 7.68 -18.84 14.51
N THR A 32 8.20 -20.03 14.23
CA THR A 32 9.53 -20.44 14.70
C THR A 32 10.60 -19.49 14.16
N VAL A 33 11.33 -18.83 15.06
CA VAL A 33 12.49 -17.98 14.73
C VAL A 33 13.75 -18.63 15.29
N ARG A 34 14.76 -18.80 14.45
CA ARG A 34 16.03 -19.44 14.79
C ARG A 34 16.93 -18.53 15.61
N ASP A 35 17.09 -17.27 15.20
CA ASP A 35 17.88 -16.26 15.90
C ASP A 35 17.04 -14.98 16.12
N PRO A 36 16.19 -14.96 17.16
CA PRO A 36 15.33 -13.82 17.45
C PRO A 36 16.11 -12.52 17.63
N ALA A 37 17.31 -12.57 18.22
CA ALA A 37 18.12 -11.39 18.46
C ALA A 37 18.64 -10.79 17.14
N ALA A 38 19.18 -11.62 16.24
CA ALA A 38 19.63 -11.16 14.93
C ALA A 38 18.47 -10.66 14.07
N LEU A 39 17.33 -11.37 14.06
CA LEU A 39 16.14 -10.97 13.32
C LEU A 39 15.61 -9.63 13.82
N ASN A 40 15.51 -9.46 15.14
CA ASN A 40 15.05 -8.23 15.76
C ASN A 40 16.01 -7.06 15.46
N ALA A 41 17.32 -7.28 15.52
CA ALA A 41 18.32 -6.27 15.20
C ALA A 41 18.24 -5.80 13.73
N ARG A 42 17.96 -6.70 12.77
CA ARG A 42 17.89 -6.36 11.35
C ARG A 42 16.52 -5.82 10.94
N PHE A 43 15.44 -6.49 11.34
CA PHE A 43 14.09 -6.26 10.80
C PHE A 43 13.04 -5.90 11.85
N GLY A 44 13.38 -5.78 13.15
CA GLY A 44 12.40 -5.45 14.19
C GLY A 44 11.57 -4.20 13.88
N HIS A 45 12.24 -3.08 13.60
CA HIS A 45 11.56 -1.83 13.20
C HIS A 45 10.80 -1.92 11.87
N VAL A 46 11.20 -2.83 10.97
CA VAL A 46 10.47 -3.08 9.71
C VAL A 46 9.15 -3.77 10.02
N LEU A 47 9.17 -4.77 10.90
CA LEU A 47 7.98 -5.48 11.33
C LEU A 47 7.02 -4.54 12.09
N ASP A 48 7.53 -3.69 13.00
CA ASP A 48 6.74 -2.66 13.67
C ASP A 48 5.95 -1.80 12.69
N TYR A 49 6.67 -1.29 11.67
CA TYR A 49 6.08 -0.41 10.69
C TYR A 49 5.03 -1.14 9.85
N MET A 50 5.40 -2.30 9.31
CA MET A 50 4.54 -3.07 8.42
C MET A 50 3.29 -3.56 9.15
N ALA A 51 3.40 -4.19 10.32
CA ALA A 51 2.20 -4.68 10.99
C ALA A 51 1.25 -3.57 11.43
N ARG A 52 1.77 -2.41 11.86
CA ARG A 52 0.90 -1.26 12.15
C ARG A 52 0.11 -0.86 10.91
N VAL A 53 0.79 -0.71 9.77
CA VAL A 53 0.15 -0.32 8.50
C VAL A 53 -0.90 -1.34 8.07
N GLU A 54 -0.58 -2.63 8.19
CA GLU A 54 -1.46 -3.74 7.84
C GLU A 54 -2.65 -3.87 8.80
N LEU A 55 -2.49 -3.53 10.08
CA LEU A 55 -3.60 -3.50 11.04
C LEU A 55 -4.49 -2.27 10.89
N GLU A 56 -4.07 -1.23 10.15
CA GLU A 56 -4.90 -0.06 9.86
C GLU A 56 -5.96 -0.33 8.75
N VAL A 57 -6.08 -1.57 8.26
CA VAL A 57 -7.06 -1.97 7.25
C VAL A 57 -8.49 -1.59 7.61
N ASP A 58 -8.92 -1.79 8.86
CA ASP A 58 -10.28 -1.44 9.28
C ASP A 58 -10.53 0.07 9.15
N ARG A 59 -9.54 0.91 9.48
CA ARG A 59 -9.61 2.36 9.20
C ARG A 59 -9.70 2.62 7.70
N ASN A 60 -8.92 1.93 6.89
CA ASN A 60 -8.94 2.09 5.42
C ASN A 60 -10.32 1.72 4.84
N VAL A 61 -11.00 0.71 5.38
CA VAL A 61 -12.38 0.35 5.02
C VAL A 61 -13.38 1.42 5.45
N LEU A 62 -13.20 2.03 6.63
CA LEU A 62 -14.01 3.18 7.05
C LEU A 62 -13.81 4.38 6.12
N GLU A 63 -12.58 4.68 5.71
CA GLU A 63 -12.28 5.75 4.74
C GLU A 63 -12.95 5.47 3.39
N LEU A 64 -12.86 4.24 2.89
CA LEU A 64 -13.54 3.78 1.68
C LEU A 64 -15.04 4.01 1.73
N THR A 65 -15.68 3.58 2.82
CA THR A 65 -17.14 3.71 3.01
C THR A 65 -17.58 5.18 3.03
N ILE A 66 -16.73 6.08 3.53
CA ILE A 66 -17.00 7.52 3.56
C ILE A 66 -16.78 8.15 2.18
N LEU A 67 -15.70 7.79 1.50
CA LEU A 67 -15.29 8.41 0.23
C LEU A 67 -16.09 7.91 -0.96
N LEU A 68 -16.62 6.69 -0.89
CA LEU A 68 -17.37 6.02 -1.94
C LEU A 68 -18.77 5.68 -1.44
N PRO A 69 -19.70 6.65 -1.36
CA PRO A 69 -21.06 6.39 -0.87
C PRO A 69 -21.86 5.47 -1.81
N ASP A 70 -21.54 5.42 -3.10
CA ASP A 70 -22.14 4.49 -4.06
C ASP A 70 -21.07 3.86 -4.98
N PRO A 71 -20.20 2.97 -4.46
CA PRO A 71 -19.14 2.36 -5.26
C PRO A 71 -19.74 1.34 -6.25
N PRO A 72 -19.06 1.07 -7.39
CA PRO A 72 -19.42 -0.03 -8.28
C PRO A 72 -19.48 -1.37 -7.54
N GLU A 73 -20.28 -2.31 -8.05
CA GLU A 73 -20.43 -3.64 -7.46
C GLU A 73 -19.09 -4.38 -7.34
N VAL A 74 -18.25 -4.31 -8.37
CA VAL A 74 -16.91 -4.94 -8.37
C VAL A 74 -15.98 -4.36 -7.31
N ASP A 75 -16.10 -3.06 -6.98
CA ASP A 75 -15.34 -2.44 -5.90
C ASP A 75 -15.81 -2.96 -4.55
N ARG A 76 -17.14 -3.04 -4.34
CA ARG A 76 -17.70 -3.61 -3.10
C ARG A 76 -17.26 -5.04 -2.90
N HIS A 77 -17.35 -5.85 -3.95
CA HIS A 77 -16.91 -7.24 -3.92
C HIS A 77 -15.42 -7.36 -3.60
N PHE A 78 -14.57 -6.60 -4.30
CA PHE A 78 -13.14 -6.59 -4.02
C PHE A 78 -12.84 -6.19 -2.57
N TYR A 79 -13.37 -5.07 -2.08
CA TYR A 79 -13.02 -4.59 -0.74
C TYR A 79 -13.58 -5.47 0.37
N ALA A 80 -14.84 -5.85 0.30
CA ALA A 80 -15.52 -6.56 1.39
C ALA A 80 -15.22 -8.06 1.40
N ASP A 81 -15.16 -8.69 0.23
CA ASP A 81 -15.13 -10.16 0.14
C ASP A 81 -13.74 -10.73 -0.13
N VAL A 82 -12.82 -9.92 -0.68
CA VAL A 82 -11.48 -10.38 -1.08
C VAL A 82 -10.38 -9.67 -0.29
N TRP A 83 -10.24 -8.36 -0.47
CA TRP A 83 -9.13 -7.56 0.05
C TRP A 83 -9.16 -7.46 1.58
N GLN A 84 -10.23 -6.95 2.20
CA GLN A 84 -10.27 -6.77 3.66
C GLN A 84 -10.00 -8.08 4.43
N PRO A 85 -10.63 -9.23 4.09
CA PRO A 85 -10.33 -10.47 4.79
C PRO A 85 -8.89 -10.94 4.64
N GLN A 86 -8.24 -10.70 3.48
CA GLN A 86 -6.84 -11.02 3.25
C GLN A 86 -5.93 -10.14 4.10
N GLU A 87 -6.13 -8.83 4.06
CA GLU A 87 -5.26 -7.85 4.71
C GLU A 87 -5.34 -7.89 6.24
N ILE A 88 -6.54 -8.18 6.80
CA ILE A 88 -6.67 -8.46 8.24
C ILE A 88 -5.73 -9.62 8.65
N ARG A 89 -5.58 -10.65 7.80
CA ARG A 89 -4.64 -11.74 8.08
C ARG A 89 -3.21 -11.29 8.02
N HIS A 90 -2.84 -10.41 7.09
CA HIS A 90 -1.47 -9.87 7.00
C HIS A 90 -1.07 -9.16 8.29
N GLY A 91 -1.93 -8.25 8.76
CA GLY A 91 -1.70 -7.50 9.99
C GLY A 91 -1.57 -8.41 11.21
N VAL A 92 -2.50 -9.34 11.40
CA VAL A 92 -2.46 -10.30 12.51
C VAL A 92 -1.21 -11.18 12.46
N ILE A 93 -0.80 -11.62 11.28
CA ILE A 93 0.37 -12.49 11.11
C ILE A 93 1.66 -11.73 11.45
N LEU A 94 1.84 -10.51 10.93
CA LEU A 94 3.04 -9.73 11.19
C LEU A 94 3.12 -9.22 12.64
N ASP A 95 1.99 -8.86 13.24
CA ASP A 95 1.92 -8.47 14.65
C ASP A 95 2.27 -9.66 15.55
N ARG A 96 1.74 -10.85 15.25
CA ARG A 96 2.10 -12.05 15.99
C ARG A 96 3.59 -12.37 15.89
N LEU A 97 4.20 -12.24 14.71
CA LEU A 97 5.65 -12.44 14.55
C LEU A 97 6.47 -11.45 15.41
N GLN A 98 6.03 -10.20 15.56
CA GLN A 98 6.71 -9.24 16.44
C GLN A 98 6.64 -9.64 17.90
N VAL A 99 5.48 -10.10 18.35
CA VAL A 99 5.29 -10.58 19.72
C VAL A 99 6.22 -11.76 20.03
N GLU A 100 6.41 -12.67 19.06
CA GLU A 100 7.37 -13.78 19.17
C GLU A 100 8.84 -13.32 19.20
N LEU A 101 9.11 -12.07 18.83
CA LEU A 101 10.43 -11.42 18.91
C LEU A 101 10.59 -10.55 20.17
N ASP A 102 9.72 -10.72 21.16
CA ASP A 102 9.65 -9.93 22.39
C ASP A 102 9.48 -8.41 22.12
N ARG A 103 8.78 -8.06 21.05
CA ARG A 103 8.41 -6.67 20.73
C ARG A 103 7.00 -6.37 21.20
N GLU A 104 6.72 -5.10 21.47
CA GLU A 104 5.38 -4.64 21.82
C GLU A 104 4.44 -4.83 20.62
N PRO A 105 3.17 -5.26 20.85
CA PRO A 105 2.17 -5.30 19.80
C PRO A 105 1.98 -3.92 19.16
N ALA A 106 1.69 -3.92 17.86
CA ALA A 106 1.44 -2.69 17.13
C ALA A 106 0.17 -1.99 17.67
N THR A 107 0.23 -0.66 17.74
CA THR A 107 -0.91 0.20 18.09
C THR A 107 -1.44 0.91 16.84
N PRO A 108 -2.34 0.28 16.06
CA PRO A 108 -2.90 0.87 14.85
C PRO A 108 -3.93 1.97 15.18
N ASN A 109 -4.09 2.90 14.24
CA ASN A 109 -5.22 3.82 14.24
C ASN A 109 -6.40 3.18 13.51
N LEU A 110 -7.44 2.77 14.24
CA LEU A 110 -8.57 2.02 13.67
C LEU A 110 -9.78 2.89 13.30
N ASP A 111 -9.90 4.11 13.82
CA ASP A 111 -11.17 4.85 13.78
C ASP A 111 -11.05 6.35 13.45
N ARG A 112 -9.84 6.93 13.49
CA ARG A 112 -9.68 8.38 13.30
C ARG A 112 -9.63 8.72 11.82
N ILE A 113 -10.79 9.13 11.31
CA ILE A 113 -10.93 9.69 9.96
C ILE A 113 -10.78 11.21 9.98
N SER A 114 -9.91 11.74 9.12
CA SER A 114 -9.65 13.18 9.04
C SER A 114 -10.89 13.98 8.59
N LEU A 115 -11.01 15.21 9.08
CA LEU A 115 -12.10 16.11 8.67
C LEU A 115 -12.11 16.36 7.15
N ARG A 116 -10.94 16.38 6.52
CA ARG A 116 -10.81 16.57 5.07
C ARG A 116 -11.46 15.42 4.29
N LEU A 117 -11.24 14.18 4.73
CA LEU A 117 -11.87 13.01 4.11
C LEU A 117 -13.38 12.99 4.35
N LYS A 118 -13.85 13.38 5.54
CA LYS A 118 -15.29 13.51 5.84
C LYS A 118 -15.97 14.54 4.92
N ILE A 119 -15.33 15.69 4.70
CA ILE A 119 -15.84 16.71 3.77
C ILE A 119 -15.84 16.18 2.33
N LEU A 120 -14.77 15.50 1.91
CA LEU A 120 -14.70 14.90 0.58
C LEU A 120 -15.80 13.85 0.38
N GLY A 121 -16.04 12.99 1.37
CA GLY A 121 -17.10 11.98 1.34
C GLY A 121 -18.51 12.58 1.25
N LEU A 122 -18.76 13.68 1.97
CA LEU A 122 -20.02 14.43 1.83
C LEU A 122 -20.22 14.92 0.40
N LEU A 123 -19.18 15.51 -0.20
CA LEU A 123 -19.22 15.98 -1.59
C LEU A 123 -19.30 14.84 -2.61
N ALA A 124 -18.77 13.66 -2.28
CA ALA A 124 -18.76 12.47 -3.14
C ALA A 124 -20.15 11.87 -3.37
N HIS A 125 -21.19 12.35 -2.69
CA HIS A 125 -22.58 12.01 -3.05
C HIS A 125 -22.98 12.58 -4.44
N LEU A 126 -22.21 13.53 -4.97
CA LEU A 126 -22.32 13.96 -6.35
C LEU A 126 -21.47 13.04 -7.25
N ALA A 127 -22.11 12.30 -8.15
CA ALA A 127 -21.44 11.29 -8.99
C ALA A 127 -20.14 11.78 -9.67
N PRO A 128 -20.05 13.00 -10.26
CA PRO A 128 -18.80 13.46 -10.86
C PRO A 128 -17.68 13.72 -9.84
N VAL A 129 -18.01 14.05 -8.59
CA VAL A 129 -17.07 14.20 -7.49
C VAL A 129 -16.66 12.83 -6.96
N GLN A 130 -17.59 11.87 -6.88
CA GLN A 130 -17.29 10.50 -6.51
C GLN A 130 -16.24 9.89 -7.43
N ASP A 131 -16.36 10.09 -8.74
CA ASP A 131 -15.37 9.60 -9.71
C ASP A 131 -13.97 10.20 -9.47
N VAL A 132 -13.88 11.45 -9.00
CA VAL A 132 -12.60 12.07 -8.62
C VAL A 132 -12.06 11.44 -7.33
N ALA A 133 -12.90 11.27 -6.31
CA ALA A 133 -12.51 10.64 -5.05
C ALA A 133 -12.04 9.19 -5.28
N ARG A 134 -12.81 8.41 -6.06
CA ARG A 134 -12.48 7.04 -6.46
C ARG A 134 -11.19 6.96 -7.24
N MET A 135 -10.95 7.89 -8.17
CA MET A 135 -9.67 7.93 -8.89
C MET A 135 -8.49 8.21 -7.95
N LEU A 136 -8.61 9.16 -7.01
CA LEU A 136 -7.56 9.43 -6.02
C LEU A 136 -7.32 8.22 -5.11
N TYR A 137 -8.38 7.51 -4.75
CA TYR A 137 -8.29 6.29 -3.98
C TYR A 137 -7.56 5.20 -4.76
N TYR A 138 -7.92 4.93 -6.02
CA TYR A 138 -7.24 3.92 -6.83
C TYR A 138 -5.75 4.21 -7.02
N LEU A 139 -5.38 5.49 -7.19
CA LEU A 139 -3.97 5.88 -7.28
C LEU A 139 -3.23 5.66 -5.96
N THR A 140 -3.90 5.88 -4.83
CA THR A 140 -3.35 5.64 -3.50
C THR A 140 -3.15 4.15 -3.27
N GLY A 141 -4.19 3.33 -3.46
CA GLY A 141 -4.11 1.87 -3.35
C GLY A 141 -3.02 1.30 -4.26
N MET A 142 -2.99 1.67 -5.54
CA MET A 142 -1.94 1.23 -6.46
C MET A 142 -0.52 1.56 -5.98
N ALA A 143 -0.29 2.74 -5.41
CA ALA A 143 1.01 3.11 -4.86
C ALA A 143 1.35 2.32 -3.59
N THR A 144 0.36 2.09 -2.73
CA THR A 144 0.45 1.26 -1.52
C THR A 144 0.80 -0.18 -1.88
N GLU A 145 -0.03 -0.85 -2.69
CA GLU A 145 0.18 -2.25 -3.07
C GLU A 145 1.51 -2.43 -3.79
N ARG A 146 1.91 -1.47 -4.64
CA ARG A 146 3.22 -1.56 -5.30
C ARG A 146 4.38 -1.47 -4.30
N SER A 147 4.23 -0.65 -3.26
CA SER A 147 5.21 -0.54 -2.19
C SER A 147 5.25 -1.82 -1.36
N ALA A 148 4.09 -2.39 -1.04
CA ALA A 148 3.96 -3.66 -0.32
C ALA A 148 4.61 -4.82 -1.08
N VAL A 149 4.31 -4.99 -2.37
CA VAL A 149 4.99 -5.97 -3.24
C VAL A 149 6.51 -5.87 -3.10
N LEU A 150 7.07 -4.66 -3.16
CA LEU A 150 8.52 -4.47 -3.08
C LEU A 150 9.07 -4.74 -1.69
N ALA A 151 8.38 -4.29 -0.64
CA ALA A 151 8.77 -4.51 0.74
C ALA A 151 8.78 -6.01 1.08
N TYR A 152 7.70 -6.73 0.76
CA TYR A 152 7.60 -8.16 1.03
C TYR A 152 8.59 -9.01 0.22
N ASN A 153 8.90 -8.64 -1.03
CA ASN A 153 9.99 -9.31 -1.77
C ASN A 153 11.32 -9.17 -1.03
N ARG A 154 11.68 -7.96 -0.58
CA ARG A 154 12.96 -7.72 0.10
C ARG A 154 13.02 -8.30 1.50
N LEU A 155 11.92 -8.26 2.24
CA LEU A 155 11.82 -8.90 3.54
C LEU A 155 11.96 -10.41 3.42
N HIS A 156 11.28 -11.02 2.44
CA HIS A 156 11.40 -12.45 2.14
C HIS A 156 12.85 -12.84 1.86
N ASP A 157 13.49 -12.18 0.90
CA ASP A 157 14.89 -12.46 0.53
C ASP A 157 15.81 -12.30 1.75
N GLY A 158 15.61 -11.26 2.56
CA GLY A 158 16.35 -11.01 3.79
C GLY A 158 16.17 -12.10 4.86
N LEU A 159 14.97 -12.66 5.01
CA LEU A 159 14.71 -13.79 5.92
C LEU A 159 15.35 -15.08 5.41
N GLU A 160 15.29 -15.34 4.09
CA GLU A 160 15.97 -16.49 3.49
C GLU A 160 17.48 -16.43 3.68
N GLU A 161 18.11 -15.25 3.48
CA GLU A 161 19.53 -15.02 3.73
C GLU A 161 19.94 -15.32 5.18
N MET A 162 19.06 -15.02 6.14
CA MET A 162 19.27 -15.29 7.56
C MET A 162 19.03 -16.75 7.95
N GLY A 163 18.43 -17.54 7.04
CA GLY A 163 18.01 -18.91 7.33
C GLY A 163 16.72 -19.01 8.13
N GLU A 164 15.95 -17.92 8.24
CA GLU A 164 14.65 -17.87 8.93
C GLU A 164 13.53 -18.43 8.06
N ARG A 165 13.63 -19.74 7.75
CA ARG A 165 12.79 -20.42 6.76
C ARG A 165 11.30 -20.43 7.11
N ALA A 166 10.95 -20.68 8.38
CA ALA A 166 9.55 -20.72 8.81
C ALA A 166 8.86 -19.36 8.57
N ALA A 167 9.49 -18.26 9.02
CA ALA A 167 9.00 -16.91 8.76
C ALA A 167 8.99 -16.57 7.26
N ALA A 168 10.05 -16.89 6.50
CA ALA A 168 10.07 -16.63 5.07
C ALA A 168 8.93 -17.35 4.33
N ASP A 169 8.79 -18.66 4.56
CA ASP A 169 7.92 -19.54 3.78
C ASP A 169 6.44 -19.47 4.21
N THR A 170 6.15 -19.19 5.49
CA THR A 170 4.79 -19.27 6.05
C THR A 170 4.22 -17.94 6.55
N VAL A 171 5.06 -16.97 6.92
CA VAL A 171 4.62 -15.61 7.28
C VAL A 171 4.62 -14.73 6.04
N VAL A 172 5.79 -14.56 5.40
CA VAL A 172 5.97 -13.55 4.36
C VAL A 172 5.55 -14.03 2.96
N ALA A 173 5.92 -15.24 2.57
CA ALA A 173 5.63 -15.73 1.21
C ALA A 173 4.14 -15.79 0.86
N PRO A 174 3.20 -16.17 1.75
CA PRO A 174 1.78 -16.14 1.44
C PRO A 174 1.24 -14.73 1.22
N ILE A 175 1.64 -13.77 2.07
CA ILE A 175 1.26 -12.36 1.93
C ILE A 175 1.77 -11.81 0.60
N ARG A 176 3.06 -12.00 0.33
CA ARG A 176 3.75 -11.64 -0.93
C ARG A 176 3.03 -12.14 -2.20
N ARG A 177 2.31 -13.28 -2.14
CA ARG A 177 1.55 -13.82 -3.27
C ARG A 177 0.24 -13.09 -3.54
N GLN A 178 -0.35 -12.45 -2.53
CA GLN A 178 -1.62 -11.71 -2.63
C GLN A 178 -1.43 -10.29 -3.19
N GLU A 179 -0.40 -9.57 -2.73
CA GLU A 179 -0.10 -8.17 -3.10
C GLU A 179 -0.16 -7.85 -4.61
N PRO A 180 0.41 -8.70 -5.52
CA PRO A 180 0.35 -8.40 -6.95
C PRO A 180 -1.07 -8.40 -7.51
N GLY A 181 -1.96 -9.21 -6.91
CA GLY A 181 -3.37 -9.26 -7.24
C GLY A 181 -4.11 -7.99 -6.84
N HIS A 182 -3.84 -7.46 -5.65
CA HIS A 182 -4.38 -6.17 -5.20
C HIS A 182 -3.89 -5.03 -6.07
N TYR A 183 -2.59 -4.97 -6.34
CA TYR A 183 -2.00 -3.99 -7.25
C TYR A 183 -2.68 -4.03 -8.64
N ALA A 184 -2.91 -5.23 -9.18
CA ALA A 184 -3.54 -5.40 -10.48
C ALA A 184 -4.98 -4.88 -10.49
N PHE A 185 -5.76 -5.10 -9.43
CA PHE A 185 -7.08 -4.50 -9.27
C PHE A 185 -7.01 -2.98 -9.38
N TYR A 186 -6.21 -2.32 -8.53
CA TYR A 186 -6.12 -0.86 -8.53
C TYR A 186 -5.64 -0.28 -9.87
N ASN A 187 -4.65 -0.92 -10.51
CA ASN A 187 -4.15 -0.47 -11.81
C ASN A 187 -5.21 -0.59 -12.92
N LEU A 188 -5.96 -1.70 -12.98
CA LEU A 188 -7.02 -1.88 -13.96
C LEU A 188 -8.16 -0.88 -13.72
N SER A 189 -8.59 -0.73 -12.47
CA SER A 189 -9.65 0.19 -12.06
C SER A 189 -9.29 1.66 -12.34
N ALA A 190 -8.05 2.06 -12.03
CA ALA A 190 -7.54 3.41 -12.34
C ALA A 190 -7.56 3.69 -13.84
N ARG A 191 -7.07 2.77 -14.67
CA ARG A 191 -7.06 2.92 -16.13
C ARG A 191 -8.47 2.99 -16.71
N GLY A 192 -9.37 2.15 -16.21
CA GLY A 192 -10.77 2.13 -16.64
C GLY A 192 -11.53 3.39 -16.33
N LEU A 193 -11.39 3.87 -15.10
CA LEU A 193 -12.02 5.12 -14.68
C LEU A 193 -11.45 6.31 -15.44
N TRP A 194 -10.13 6.35 -15.62
CA TRP A 194 -9.45 7.45 -16.29
C TRP A 194 -9.99 7.75 -17.69
N GLU A 195 -10.29 6.71 -18.48
CA GLU A 195 -10.89 6.85 -19.81
C GLU A 195 -12.28 7.52 -19.76
N ARG A 196 -13.03 7.30 -18.67
CA ARG A 196 -14.40 7.81 -18.45
C ARG A 196 -14.43 9.22 -17.84
N LEU A 197 -13.35 9.66 -17.19
CA LEU A 197 -13.28 10.99 -16.59
C LEU A 197 -13.30 12.10 -17.64
N SER A 198 -14.11 13.14 -17.40
CA SER A 198 -14.11 14.38 -18.17
C SER A 198 -12.83 15.20 -17.95
N GLY A 199 -12.61 16.21 -18.80
CA GLY A 199 -11.40 17.03 -18.78
C GLY A 199 -11.14 17.73 -17.44
N TRP A 200 -12.19 18.28 -16.81
CA TRP A 200 -12.06 18.97 -15.52
C TRP A 200 -11.81 17.98 -14.37
N GLN A 201 -12.41 16.78 -14.40
CA GLN A 201 -12.14 15.73 -13.41
C GLN A 201 -10.68 15.29 -13.48
N ARG A 202 -10.14 15.04 -14.69
CA ARG A 202 -8.72 14.71 -14.87
C ARG A 202 -7.80 15.83 -14.38
N TRP A 203 -8.15 17.09 -14.63
CA TRP A 203 -7.40 18.23 -14.09
C TRP A 203 -7.42 18.25 -12.57
N LEU A 204 -8.58 18.04 -11.96
CA LEU A 204 -8.74 18.05 -10.51
C LEU A 204 -7.99 16.89 -9.84
N VAL A 205 -8.09 15.66 -10.38
CA VAL A 205 -7.33 14.50 -9.92
C VAL A 205 -5.83 14.80 -9.91
N ARG A 206 -5.28 15.36 -10.99
CA ARG A 206 -3.85 15.73 -11.03
C ARG A 206 -3.49 16.73 -9.95
N ARG A 207 -4.32 17.77 -9.78
CA ARG A 207 -4.03 18.81 -8.81
C ARG A 207 -4.06 18.26 -7.40
N LEU A 208 -5.11 17.52 -7.04
CA LEU A 208 -5.27 16.92 -5.73
C LEU A 208 -4.16 15.90 -5.46
N ARG A 209 -3.90 14.96 -6.39
CA ARG A 209 -2.83 13.97 -6.24
C ARG A 209 -1.46 14.61 -5.99
N SER A 210 -1.15 15.71 -6.70
CA SER A 210 0.15 16.38 -6.55
C SER A 210 0.38 17.03 -5.19
N ILE A 211 -0.68 17.28 -4.40
CA ILE A 211 -0.59 17.92 -3.08
C ILE A 211 -0.97 16.97 -1.93
N SER A 212 -1.56 15.81 -2.24
CA SER A 212 -2.07 14.86 -1.25
C SER A 212 -1.30 13.54 -1.24
N PHE A 213 -0.28 13.37 -2.09
CA PHE A 213 0.55 12.16 -2.07
C PHE A 213 1.34 12.07 -0.76
N THR A 214 1.20 10.94 -0.09
CA THR A 214 2.04 10.51 1.03
C THR A 214 2.44 9.05 0.81
N PRO A 215 3.65 8.63 1.25
CA PRO A 215 3.98 7.22 1.28
C PRO A 215 3.00 6.44 2.16
N VAL A 216 2.81 5.16 1.85
CA VAL A 216 1.93 4.26 2.61
C VAL A 216 2.25 4.35 4.09
N GLY A 217 1.24 4.51 4.95
CA GLY A 217 1.40 4.50 6.39
C GLY A 217 2.11 5.71 7.01
N ALA A 218 2.42 6.75 6.24
CA ALA A 218 3.18 7.92 6.67
C ALA A 218 2.29 9.18 6.87
N ASP A 219 1.35 9.12 7.83
CA ASP A 219 0.40 10.20 8.12
C ASP A 219 1.00 11.34 8.96
N SER A 220 2.20 11.13 9.52
CA SER A 220 2.93 12.12 10.31
C SER A 220 4.39 12.22 9.87
N ARG A 221 5.08 13.31 10.27
CA ARG A 221 6.52 13.45 10.05
C ARG A 221 7.32 12.35 10.75
N GLU A 222 6.79 11.83 11.86
CA GLU A 222 7.40 10.71 12.58
C GLU A 222 7.32 9.44 11.74
N GLN A 223 6.12 9.06 11.31
CA GLN A 223 5.90 7.87 10.47
C GLN A 223 6.58 7.97 9.11
N LEU A 224 6.76 9.19 8.58
CA LEU A 224 7.53 9.43 7.36
C LEU A 224 9.02 9.10 7.53
N GLY A 225 9.58 9.37 8.72
CA GLY A 225 10.93 8.93 9.05
C GLY A 225 11.03 7.42 9.22
N ASP A 226 10.05 6.79 9.88
CA ASP A 226 10.01 5.33 10.05
C ASP A 226 9.94 4.63 8.69
N PHE A 227 9.11 5.15 7.77
CA PHE A 227 9.07 4.69 6.38
C PHE A 227 10.44 4.80 5.70
N GLY A 228 11.16 5.90 5.90
CA GLY A 228 12.51 6.10 5.38
C GLY A 228 13.52 5.09 5.94
N GLU A 229 13.39 4.70 7.20
CA GLU A 229 14.20 3.65 7.84
C GLU A 229 13.91 2.27 7.23
N VAL A 230 12.62 1.93 7.05
CA VAL A 230 12.19 0.71 6.35
C VAL A 230 12.80 0.65 4.95
N MET A 231 12.70 1.75 4.18
CA MET A 231 13.28 1.82 2.86
C MET A 231 14.79 1.54 2.88
N ARG A 232 15.51 2.11 3.86
CA ARG A 232 16.96 1.93 3.97
C ARG A 232 17.31 0.49 4.32
N THR A 233 16.62 -0.10 5.29
CA THR A 233 16.85 -1.47 5.77
C THR A 233 16.55 -2.51 4.69
N LEU A 234 15.46 -2.34 3.95
CA LEU A 234 15.09 -3.21 2.82
C LEU A 234 15.88 -2.90 1.53
N SER A 235 16.87 -2.00 1.61
CA SER A 235 17.70 -1.55 0.48
C SER A 235 16.86 -1.09 -0.72
N LEU A 236 15.70 -0.47 -0.42
CA LEU A 236 14.86 0.22 -1.39
C LEU A 236 15.42 1.61 -1.74
N THR A 237 16.44 2.09 -0.99
CA THR A 237 17.05 3.42 -1.13
C THR A 237 18.16 3.52 -2.17
N TYR A 238 18.86 2.43 -2.52
CA TYR A 238 19.90 2.46 -3.56
C TYR A 238 19.36 2.88 -4.94
N GLY A 239 18.03 2.97 -5.07
CA GLY A 239 17.35 3.80 -6.05
C GLY A 239 16.04 4.31 -5.47
N ALA A 240 16.05 5.36 -4.63
CA ALA A 240 14.82 6.10 -4.34
C ALA A 240 14.11 6.50 -5.65
N ASP A 241 14.91 6.82 -6.67
CA ASP A 241 14.47 7.03 -8.05
C ASP A 241 13.88 5.76 -8.69
N ASP A 242 14.44 4.56 -8.44
CA ASP A 242 13.90 3.27 -8.92
C ASP A 242 12.60 2.86 -8.22
N LEU A 243 12.48 3.08 -6.91
CA LEU A 243 11.23 2.90 -6.18
C LEU A 243 10.18 3.88 -6.71
N ALA A 244 10.56 5.14 -6.89
CA ALA A 244 9.68 6.17 -7.44
C ALA A 244 9.28 5.85 -8.89
N LEU A 245 10.16 5.25 -9.69
CA LEU A 245 9.85 4.73 -11.03
C LEU A 245 8.86 3.57 -10.98
N GLN A 246 9.00 2.67 -10.02
CA GLN A 246 8.13 1.51 -9.90
C GLN A 246 6.73 1.89 -9.39
N ILE A 247 6.65 2.73 -8.36
CA ILE A 247 5.39 3.26 -7.82
C ILE A 247 4.73 4.22 -8.83
N GLY A 248 5.54 5.11 -9.41
CA GLY A 248 5.07 6.21 -10.23
C GLY A 248 4.80 5.85 -11.69
N ARG A 249 5.12 4.64 -12.18
CA ARG A 249 4.98 4.28 -13.61
C ARG A 249 3.57 4.52 -14.14
N VAL A 250 2.56 4.02 -13.43
CA VAL A 250 1.17 4.15 -13.88
C VAL A 250 0.68 5.60 -13.71
N GLU A 251 1.09 6.29 -12.63
CA GLU A 251 0.81 7.71 -12.48
C GLU A 251 1.50 8.57 -13.55
N GLN A 252 2.67 8.16 -14.02
CA GLN A 252 3.41 8.81 -15.10
C GLN A 252 2.62 8.75 -16.41
N GLU A 253 2.07 7.58 -16.73
CA GLU A 253 1.25 7.32 -17.90
C GLU A 253 -0.10 8.05 -17.83
N LEU A 254 -0.80 7.97 -16.70
CA LEU A 254 -2.13 8.55 -16.53
C LEU A 254 -2.07 10.08 -16.34
N LEU A 255 -1.18 10.57 -15.48
CA LEU A 255 -1.20 11.95 -14.99
C LEU A 255 -0.26 12.93 -15.73
N TRP A 256 0.28 12.55 -16.89
CA TRP A 256 1.03 13.40 -17.82
C TRP A 256 2.50 13.71 -17.48
N ALA A 257 3.24 12.85 -16.77
CA ALA A 257 4.69 13.09 -16.63
C ALA A 257 5.47 12.88 -17.95
N GLN A 258 4.93 12.10 -18.91
CA GLN A 258 5.50 11.96 -20.25
C GLN A 258 5.62 13.30 -21.02
N ARG A 259 4.70 14.26 -20.84
CA ARG A 259 4.70 15.52 -21.60
C ARG A 259 5.83 16.48 -21.24
N ARG A 260 6.55 16.22 -20.14
CA ARG A 260 7.70 17.03 -19.69
C ARG A 260 9.02 16.27 -19.70
N GLY A 261 9.06 15.07 -20.29
CA GLY A 261 10.27 14.23 -20.29
C GLY A 261 10.67 13.72 -18.89
N LEU A 262 9.75 13.77 -17.91
CA LEU A 262 10.02 13.33 -16.55
C LEU A 262 9.73 11.83 -16.43
N ALA A 263 10.71 11.08 -15.92
CA ALA A 263 10.59 9.64 -15.71
C ALA A 263 9.65 9.29 -14.54
N VAL A 264 9.48 10.21 -13.58
CA VAL A 264 8.63 10.05 -12.39
C VAL A 264 7.91 11.36 -12.06
N PRO A 265 6.66 11.34 -11.56
CA PRO A 265 6.02 12.53 -10.99
C PRO A 265 6.85 13.15 -9.83
N PRO A 266 7.17 14.46 -9.86
CA PRO A 266 8.07 15.07 -8.87
C PRO A 266 7.61 14.96 -7.41
N TYR A 267 6.31 14.94 -7.14
CA TYR A 267 5.78 14.84 -5.78
C TYR A 267 6.05 13.48 -5.13
N ILE A 268 6.05 12.38 -5.92
CA ILE A 268 6.41 11.05 -5.43
C ILE A 268 7.88 11.03 -5.05
N LEU A 269 8.72 11.51 -5.97
CA LEU A 269 10.16 11.55 -5.77
C LEU A 269 10.55 12.41 -4.55
N HIS A 270 9.91 13.57 -4.41
CA HIS A 270 10.14 14.44 -3.26
C HIS A 270 9.74 13.76 -1.95
N ALA A 271 8.55 13.16 -1.87
CA ALA A 271 8.09 12.48 -0.66
C ALA A 271 9.01 11.32 -0.24
N LEU A 272 9.49 10.51 -1.19
CA LEU A 272 10.41 9.41 -0.90
C LEU A 272 11.80 9.91 -0.47
N ARG A 273 12.32 10.97 -1.11
CA ARG A 273 13.59 11.58 -0.71
C ARG A 273 13.50 12.23 0.68
N ASP A 274 12.38 12.85 0.98
CA ASP A 274 12.12 13.47 2.29
C ASP A 274 12.06 12.40 3.39
N ALA A 275 11.41 11.26 3.14
CA ALA A 275 11.40 10.14 4.07
C ALA A 275 12.82 9.66 4.41
N VAL A 276 13.65 9.42 3.38
CA VAL A 276 15.05 8.99 3.56
C VAL A 276 15.88 10.06 4.27
N ALA A 277 15.67 11.35 3.95
CA ALA A 277 16.38 12.44 4.61
C ALA A 277 16.02 12.56 6.10
N ILE A 278 14.74 12.40 6.45
CA ILE A 278 14.27 12.39 7.84
C ILE A 278 14.88 11.21 8.60
N ALA A 279 14.86 10.01 8.01
CA ALA A 279 15.47 8.81 8.60
C ALA A 279 16.98 9.00 8.83
N ALA A 280 17.70 9.54 7.84
CA ALA A 280 19.13 9.80 7.95
C ALA A 280 19.47 10.80 9.05
N ALA A 281 18.64 11.83 9.25
CA ALA A 281 18.83 12.84 10.30
C ALA A 281 18.61 12.29 11.73
N ARG A 282 17.92 11.16 11.88
CA ARG A 282 17.70 10.49 13.19
C ARG A 282 18.85 9.60 13.60
N THR A 283 19.62 9.10 12.63
CA THR A 283 20.82 8.33 12.92
C THR A 283 21.90 9.34 13.33
N PRO A 284 22.36 9.37 14.59
CA PRO A 284 23.45 10.24 14.97
C PRO A 284 24.64 9.91 14.06
N SER A 285 25.30 10.91 13.48
CA SER A 285 26.59 10.65 12.84
C SER A 285 27.47 10.02 13.90
N LEU A 286 27.83 8.75 13.74
CA LEU A 286 28.92 8.17 14.51
C LEU A 286 30.14 9.03 14.18
N ALA A 287 30.56 9.83 15.17
CA ALA A 287 31.83 10.54 15.17
C ALA A 287 32.98 9.54 15.21
#